data_AF-A0A839VID1-F1
#
_entry.id   AF-A0A839VID1-F1
#
_cell.length_a   1.000
_cell.length_b   1.000
_cell.length_c   1.000
_cell.angle_alpha   90.00
_cell.angle_beta   90.00
_cell.angle_gamma   90.00
#
_symmetry.space_group_name_H-M   'P 1'
#
loop_
_entity.id
_entity.type
_entity.pdbx_description
1 polymer ?
#
loop_
_entity_poly.entity_id
_entity_poly.type
_entity_poly.pdbx_seq_one_letter_code
_entity_poly.pdbx_strand_id
1 'polypeptide(L)'
;MVISDSAISLFLKFVIRELLFMPDYFFLFFVIEIMNKNFYRIVWNRTLGMFQVASEMARTEGKSSNINSPFVNTATKVVSVGRLAVMTMAIMMAWSLPASDVFAQTQVNTGWMNGSTGQTGEAGQRGTNGRNASLLVDPTSGTNGTNGGNGSQGDNGWSLNTNSATYINSGSVLGGTGGAGGSGGDGGDAGRWDTWEWRNVTRTNYEPGNGGDGGNGGHGGNGVSITASNVTFVNTGTVTGGNAGAAGAGGVAGEKPAIATLPGKDGNPGSPGIEGGYGIYVSGNNSDIINVGIISAGQDSSGNVTKESIWYGNSTSNSRLELRAGSDIKGIVNAKLSKGINILALGAGDGNYQGSFDVTQINNKYLGFNAFSK
;
A
#
# COMPACT_ATOMS: atom_id res chain seq x y z
N MET A 1 -47.74 -18.00 14.08
CA MET A 1 -47.93 -16.58 13.72
C MET A 1 -47.25 -16.38 12.38
N VAL A 2 -48.00 -16.17 11.31
CA VAL A 2 -47.46 -16.00 9.96
C VAL A 2 -47.30 -14.50 9.73
N ILE A 3 -46.06 -14.03 9.59
CA ILE A 3 -45.77 -12.65 9.23
C ILE A 3 -46.02 -12.56 7.72
N SER A 4 -47.00 -11.75 7.31
CA SER A 4 -47.34 -11.57 5.90
C SER A 4 -46.20 -10.87 5.15
N ASP A 5 -45.89 -11.30 3.93
CA ASP A 5 -44.83 -10.74 3.07
C ASP A 5 -44.92 -9.22 2.85
N SER A 6 -46.12 -8.66 2.97
CA SER A 6 -46.38 -7.22 2.95
C SER A 6 -45.69 -6.45 4.09
N ALA A 7 -45.54 -7.05 5.28
CA ALA A 7 -44.87 -6.42 6.41
C ALA A 7 -43.34 -6.39 6.23
N ILE A 8 -42.79 -7.44 5.63
CA ILE A 8 -41.36 -7.55 5.31
C ILE A 8 -41.00 -6.56 4.19
N SER A 9 -41.84 -6.43 3.17
CA SER A 9 -41.64 -5.46 2.08
C SER A 9 -41.71 -4.01 2.56
N LEU A 10 -42.64 -3.69 3.47
CA LEU A 10 -42.77 -2.33 4.02
C LEU A 10 -41.57 -1.95 4.88
N PHE A 11 -41.05 -2.89 5.67
CA PHE A 11 -39.86 -2.69 6.50
C PHE A 11 -38.61 -2.48 5.65
N LEU A 12 -38.41 -3.29 4.61
CA LEU A 12 -37.27 -3.15 3.68
C LEU A 12 -37.30 -1.82 2.92
N LYS A 13 -38.47 -1.35 2.49
CA LYS A 13 -38.61 -0.05 1.83
C LYS A 13 -38.33 1.12 2.76
N PHE A 14 -38.66 1.00 4.05
CA PHE A 14 -38.38 2.02 5.05
C PHE A 14 -36.88 2.12 5.33
N VAL A 15 -36.21 0.97 5.50
CA VAL A 15 -34.76 0.91 5.77
C VAL A 15 -33.92 1.45 4.60
N ILE A 16 -34.29 1.11 3.36
CA ILE A 16 -33.56 1.58 2.16
C ILE A 16 -33.72 3.10 1.96
N ARG A 17 -34.87 3.68 2.33
CA ARG A 17 -35.14 5.11 2.17
C ARG A 17 -34.33 5.98 3.14
N GLU A 18 -34.09 5.50 4.35
CA GLU A 18 -33.31 6.24 5.37
C GLU A 18 -31.79 6.11 5.15
N LEU A 19 -31.31 5.01 4.57
CA LEU A 19 -29.88 4.78 4.32
C LEU A 19 -29.29 5.60 3.16
N LEU A 20 -30.12 6.19 2.30
CA LEU A 20 -29.67 6.93 1.10
C LEU A 20 -29.45 8.44 1.32
N PHE A 21 -29.65 8.97 2.52
CA PHE A 21 -29.70 10.44 2.74
C PHE A 21 -28.74 11.03 3.79
N MET A 22 -27.67 10.34 4.20
CA MET A 22 -26.70 10.95 5.16
C MET A 22 -25.27 11.03 4.61
N PRO A 23 -24.67 12.25 4.52
CA PRO A 23 -23.36 12.47 3.89
C PRO A 23 -22.15 12.37 4.84
N ASP A 24 -22.32 12.11 6.15
CA ASP A 24 -21.22 12.25 7.12
C ASP A 24 -20.77 10.91 7.75
N TYR A 25 -19.83 10.24 7.08
CA TYR A 25 -19.30 8.92 7.47
C TYR A 25 -18.26 8.91 8.61
N PHE A 26 -17.98 10.04 9.26
CA PHE A 26 -17.04 10.10 10.40
C PHE A 26 -17.72 9.90 11.77
N PHE A 27 -19.03 10.15 11.88
CA PHE A 27 -19.76 9.99 13.15
C PHE A 27 -20.22 8.55 13.40
N LEU A 28 -20.36 7.75 12.33
CA LEU A 28 -20.88 6.38 12.41
C LEU A 28 -19.89 5.43 13.10
N PHE A 29 -18.58 5.63 12.96
CA PHE A 29 -17.58 4.77 13.59
C PHE A 29 -17.56 4.91 15.11
N PHE A 30 -17.69 6.14 15.63
CA PHE A 30 -17.74 6.42 17.06
C PHE A 30 -19.07 6.00 17.70
N VAL A 31 -20.19 6.15 16.96
CA VAL A 31 -21.51 5.72 17.41
C VAL A 31 -21.62 4.19 17.43
N ILE A 32 -21.05 3.47 16.46
CA ILE A 32 -21.05 2.00 16.45
C ILE A 32 -20.26 1.44 17.64
N GLU A 33 -19.12 2.03 17.99
CA GLU A 33 -18.30 1.54 19.11
C GLU A 33 -18.93 1.80 20.49
N ILE A 34 -19.60 2.95 20.67
CA ILE A 34 -20.35 3.27 21.90
C ILE A 34 -21.69 2.51 21.98
N MET A 35 -22.38 2.31 20.86
CA MET A 35 -23.61 1.52 20.82
C MET A 35 -23.35 0.06 21.13
N ASN A 36 -22.20 -0.50 20.75
CA ASN A 36 -21.91 -1.92 20.99
C ASN A 36 -21.79 -2.22 22.50
N LYS A 37 -21.12 -1.36 23.28
CA LYS A 37 -20.99 -1.55 24.74
C LYS A 37 -22.30 -1.36 25.49
N ASN A 38 -23.11 -0.37 25.12
CA ASN A 38 -24.39 -0.10 25.78
C ASN A 38 -25.47 -1.12 25.38
N PHE A 39 -25.49 -1.55 24.12
CA PHE A 39 -26.41 -2.59 23.65
C PHE A 39 -26.10 -3.93 24.31
N TYR A 40 -24.82 -4.32 24.39
CA TYR A 40 -24.42 -5.54 25.09
C TYR A 40 -24.82 -5.51 26.56
N ARG A 41 -24.65 -4.38 27.24
CA ARG A 41 -25.05 -4.21 28.65
C ARG A 41 -26.57 -4.25 28.85
N ILE A 42 -27.35 -3.70 27.92
CA ILE A 42 -28.82 -3.76 27.94
C ILE A 42 -29.31 -5.18 27.70
N VAL A 43 -28.77 -5.87 26.70
CA VAL A 43 -29.12 -7.27 26.40
C VAL A 43 -28.72 -8.16 27.58
N TRP A 44 -27.51 -8.03 28.10
CA TRP A 44 -27.02 -8.80 29.25
C TRP A 44 -27.89 -8.61 30.50
N ASN A 45 -28.20 -7.35 30.86
CA ASN A 45 -29.04 -7.06 32.02
C ASN A 45 -30.47 -7.58 31.86
N ARG A 46 -31.05 -7.53 30.65
CA ARG A 46 -32.38 -8.09 30.39
C ARG A 46 -32.38 -9.62 30.43
N THR A 47 -31.34 -10.27 29.93
CA THR A 47 -31.20 -11.73 29.99
C THR A 47 -31.04 -12.20 31.43
N LEU A 48 -30.24 -11.53 32.26
CA LEU A 48 -30.14 -11.83 33.69
C LEU A 48 -31.47 -11.68 34.43
N GLY A 49 -32.24 -10.62 34.15
CA GLY A 49 -33.57 -10.43 34.72
C GLY A 49 -34.54 -11.55 34.36
N MET A 50 -34.50 -12.05 33.12
CA MET A 50 -35.34 -13.17 32.70
C MET A 50 -34.94 -14.49 33.37
N PHE A 51 -33.64 -14.75 33.58
CA PHE A 51 -33.18 -15.92 34.33
C PHE A 51 -33.61 -15.88 35.80
N GLN A 52 -33.59 -14.70 36.42
CA GLN A 52 -34.04 -14.54 37.80
C GLN A 52 -35.54 -14.83 37.95
N VAL A 53 -36.38 -14.28 37.05
CA VAL A 53 -37.82 -14.54 37.02
C VAL A 53 -38.12 -16.02 36.75
N ALA A 54 -37.41 -16.65 35.80
CA ALA A 54 -37.57 -18.07 35.51
C ALA A 54 -37.17 -18.95 36.71
N SER A 55 -36.13 -18.56 37.46
CA SER A 55 -35.69 -19.28 38.66
C SER A 55 -36.69 -19.17 39.82
N GLU A 56 -37.34 -18.01 40.01
CA GLU A 56 -38.37 -17.82 41.02
C GLU A 56 -39.66 -18.58 40.69
N MET A 57 -40.03 -18.62 39.39
CA MET A 57 -41.14 -19.44 38.91
C MET A 57 -40.89 -20.94 39.11
N ALA A 58 -39.67 -21.44 38.85
CA ALA A 58 -39.33 -22.83 39.10
C ALA A 58 -39.30 -23.17 40.61
N ARG A 59 -38.93 -22.22 41.47
CA ARG A 59 -38.90 -22.39 42.93
C ARG A 59 -40.31 -22.45 43.55
N THR A 60 -41.32 -21.84 42.92
CA THR A 60 -42.71 -21.86 43.40
C THR A 60 -43.44 -23.18 43.08
N GLU A 61 -43.02 -23.92 42.06
CA GLU A 61 -43.59 -25.22 41.69
C GLU A 61 -43.31 -26.33 42.72
N GLY A 62 -42.27 -26.20 43.54
CA GLY A 62 -41.88 -27.21 44.54
C GLY A 62 -42.80 -27.33 45.77
N LYS A 63 -43.87 -26.53 45.89
CA LYS A 63 -44.77 -26.54 47.06
C LYS A 63 -46.25 -26.77 46.77
N SER A 64 -46.66 -27.01 45.53
CA SER A 64 -48.08 -27.12 45.16
C SER A 64 -48.48 -28.53 44.73
N SER A 65 -48.34 -29.51 45.63
CA SER A 65 -48.96 -30.83 45.48
C SER A 65 -50.28 -30.87 46.27
N ASN A 66 -51.40 -30.48 45.64
CA ASN A 66 -52.79 -30.95 45.91
C ASN A 66 -53.87 -29.96 45.47
N ILE A 67 -53.87 -29.53 44.20
CA ILE A 67 -55.07 -28.88 43.64
C ILE A 67 -55.38 -29.54 42.28
N ASN A 68 -56.28 -30.52 42.32
CA ASN A 68 -56.93 -31.07 41.12
C ASN A 68 -57.92 -30.04 40.60
N SER A 69 -57.45 -29.17 39.70
CA SER A 69 -58.28 -28.21 38.98
C SER A 69 -57.97 -28.30 37.47
N PRO A 70 -59.00 -28.28 36.59
CA PRO A 70 -58.81 -28.30 35.14
C PRO A 70 -58.04 -27.09 34.58
N PHE A 71 -57.74 -26.08 35.41
CA PHE A 71 -56.86 -24.97 35.05
C PHE A 71 -55.38 -25.38 34.90
N VAL A 72 -54.95 -26.50 35.48
CA VAL A 72 -53.54 -26.95 35.48
C VAL A 72 -53.07 -27.41 34.09
N ASN A 73 -53.99 -27.90 33.23
CA ASN A 73 -53.67 -28.31 31.85
C ASN A 73 -53.43 -27.15 30.88
N THR A 74 -53.90 -25.94 31.21
CA THR A 74 -53.64 -24.74 30.39
C THR A 74 -52.32 -24.09 30.82
N ALA A 75 -52.01 -24.10 32.13
CA ALA A 75 -50.74 -23.58 32.65
C ALA A 75 -49.52 -24.41 32.19
N THR A 76 -49.63 -25.73 32.13
CA THR A 76 -48.56 -26.61 31.62
C THR A 76 -48.23 -26.37 30.14
N LYS A 77 -49.20 -25.93 29.32
CA LYS A 77 -48.96 -25.52 27.92
C LYS A 77 -48.30 -24.14 27.78
N VAL A 78 -48.49 -23.23 28.73
CA VAL A 78 -47.82 -21.91 28.70
C VAL A 78 -46.36 -22.03 29.16
N VAL A 79 -46.09 -22.91 30.13
CA VAL A 79 -44.72 -23.19 30.62
C VAL A 79 -43.85 -23.85 29.53
N SER A 80 -44.42 -24.68 28.66
CA SER A 80 -43.66 -25.28 27.55
C SER A 80 -43.29 -24.25 26.46
N VAL A 81 -44.13 -23.26 26.19
CA VAL A 81 -43.83 -22.17 25.24
C VAL A 81 -42.76 -21.23 25.80
N GLY A 82 -42.80 -20.92 27.10
CA GLY A 82 -41.75 -20.14 27.77
C GLY A 82 -40.39 -20.84 27.73
N ARG A 83 -40.35 -22.15 28.00
CA ARG A 83 -39.12 -22.95 27.90
C ARG A 83 -38.58 -23.03 26.47
N LEU A 84 -39.46 -23.13 25.47
CA LEU A 84 -39.05 -23.15 24.05
C LEU A 84 -38.49 -21.80 23.60
N ALA A 85 -39.08 -20.68 24.04
CA ALA A 85 -38.58 -19.34 23.75
C ALA A 85 -37.22 -19.07 24.40
N VAL A 86 -37.03 -19.50 25.66
CA VAL A 86 -35.74 -19.40 26.37
C VAL A 86 -34.69 -20.30 25.73
N MET A 87 -35.03 -21.53 25.30
CA MET A 87 -34.10 -22.38 24.54
C MET A 87 -33.76 -21.77 23.17
N THR A 88 -34.72 -21.15 22.47
CA THR A 88 -34.46 -20.54 21.16
C THR A 88 -33.56 -19.31 21.31
N MET A 89 -33.76 -18.51 22.35
CA MET A 89 -32.85 -17.40 22.70
C MET A 89 -31.47 -17.89 23.16
N ALA A 90 -31.40 -18.97 23.93
CA ALA A 90 -30.12 -19.56 24.33
C ALA A 90 -29.38 -20.18 23.15
N ILE A 91 -30.09 -20.77 22.17
CA ILE A 91 -29.51 -21.25 20.91
C ILE A 91 -29.04 -20.06 20.07
N MET A 92 -29.83 -18.98 19.97
CA MET A 92 -29.39 -17.76 19.28
C MET A 92 -28.17 -17.11 19.95
N MET A 93 -28.07 -17.16 21.29
CA MET A 93 -26.92 -16.65 22.03
C MET A 93 -25.70 -17.60 22.00
N ALA A 94 -25.92 -18.91 21.93
CA ALA A 94 -24.88 -19.91 21.68
C ALA A 94 -24.44 -19.93 20.20
N TRP A 95 -25.25 -19.42 19.29
CA TRP A 95 -24.86 -19.14 17.90
C TRP A 95 -24.21 -17.76 17.77
N SER A 96 -24.42 -16.86 18.74
CA SER A 96 -23.58 -15.67 18.97
C SER A 96 -22.36 -15.98 19.86
N LEU A 97 -21.80 -17.18 19.72
CA LEU A 97 -20.44 -17.50 20.15
C LEU A 97 -19.46 -16.48 19.50
N PRO A 98 -18.33 -16.21 20.17
CA PRO A 98 -17.65 -14.91 20.14
C PRO A 98 -17.30 -14.50 18.71
N ALA A 99 -18.05 -13.54 18.19
CA ALA A 99 -17.71 -12.81 16.97
C ALA A 99 -16.49 -11.88 17.20
N SER A 100 -15.66 -12.15 18.21
CA SER A 100 -14.47 -11.40 18.55
C SER A 100 -13.18 -11.99 17.97
N ASP A 101 -13.19 -13.22 17.41
CA ASP A 101 -11.94 -13.87 16.97
C ASP A 101 -11.77 -14.13 15.46
N VAL A 102 -12.78 -13.97 14.59
CA VAL A 102 -12.53 -14.14 13.13
C VAL A 102 -13.45 -13.29 12.25
N PHE A 103 -13.54 -11.98 12.51
CA PHE A 103 -13.81 -11.08 11.37
C PHE A 103 -12.48 -10.88 10.65
N ALA A 104 -12.11 -11.86 9.82
CA ALA A 104 -11.05 -11.65 8.84
C ALA A 104 -11.46 -10.41 8.03
N GLN A 105 -10.77 -9.30 8.28
CA GLN A 105 -11.13 -8.03 7.68
C GLN A 105 -10.97 -8.17 6.18
N THR A 106 -12.09 -8.13 5.46
CA THR A 106 -12.07 -8.17 3.99
C THR A 106 -12.09 -6.75 3.47
N GLN A 107 -11.05 -6.35 2.77
CA GLN A 107 -10.97 -5.07 2.07
C GLN A 107 -11.00 -5.31 0.57
N VAL A 108 -11.84 -4.58 -0.16
CA VAL A 108 -12.00 -4.75 -1.60
C VAL A 108 -11.67 -3.44 -2.30
N ASN A 109 -10.73 -3.48 -3.25
CA ASN A 109 -10.51 -2.42 -4.22
C ASN A 109 -11.16 -2.78 -5.55
N THR A 110 -12.15 -2.00 -5.96
CA THR A 110 -12.77 -2.07 -7.29
C THR A 110 -12.36 -0.90 -8.19
N GLY A 111 -11.59 0.06 -7.67
CA GLY A 111 -11.21 1.30 -8.34
C GLY A 111 -9.71 1.39 -8.64
N TRP A 112 -9.24 2.63 -8.75
CA TRP A 112 -7.84 2.96 -8.99
C TRP A 112 -7.18 3.37 -7.67
N MET A 113 -6.12 2.68 -7.28
CA MET A 113 -5.25 3.07 -6.17
C MET A 113 -3.89 3.43 -6.74
N ASN A 114 -3.47 4.68 -6.55
CA ASN A 114 -2.21 5.19 -7.05
C ASN A 114 -1.35 5.67 -5.89
N GLY A 115 -0.10 5.26 -5.85
CA GLY A 115 0.91 5.86 -4.99
C GLY A 115 1.27 7.25 -5.49
N SER A 116 1.65 8.14 -4.58
CA SER A 116 2.14 9.48 -4.91
C SER A 116 3.45 9.39 -5.69
N THR A 117 3.59 10.20 -6.74
CA THR A 117 4.90 10.46 -7.35
C THR A 117 5.82 11.14 -6.33
N GLY A 118 7.07 10.70 -6.27
CA GLY A 118 8.11 11.31 -5.47
C GLY A 118 8.38 12.77 -5.87
N GLN A 119 8.88 13.55 -4.93
CA GLN A 119 9.22 14.96 -5.13
C GLN A 119 10.46 15.08 -6.03
N THR A 120 10.42 16.05 -6.94
CA THR A 120 11.59 16.39 -7.75
C THR A 120 12.63 17.06 -6.86
N GLY A 121 13.89 16.70 -7.07
CA GLY A 121 15.01 17.29 -6.37
C GLY A 121 15.17 18.79 -6.69
N GLU A 122 15.63 19.56 -5.73
CA GLU A 122 15.82 21.00 -5.91
C GLU A 122 16.89 21.30 -6.97
N ALA A 123 16.68 22.33 -7.77
CA ALA A 123 17.71 22.78 -8.70
C ALA A 123 18.88 23.42 -7.94
N GLY A 124 20.09 23.14 -8.40
CA GLY A 124 21.30 23.80 -7.96
C GLY A 124 21.28 25.29 -8.32
N GLN A 125 21.87 26.10 -7.44
CA GLN A 125 22.00 27.53 -7.64
C GLN A 125 23.15 27.83 -8.58
N ARG A 126 22.94 28.83 -9.46
CA ARG A 126 24.01 29.34 -10.30
C ARG A 126 25.11 30.00 -9.47
N GLY A 127 26.33 29.79 -9.90
CA GLY A 127 27.49 30.55 -9.49
C GLY A 127 27.37 32.01 -9.88
N THR A 128 28.18 32.83 -9.22
CA THR A 128 28.27 34.27 -9.46
C THR A 128 29.46 34.56 -10.34
N ASN A 129 29.28 35.43 -11.33
CA ASN A 129 30.37 35.85 -12.19
C ASN A 129 31.41 36.66 -11.40
N GLY A 130 32.67 36.44 -11.75
CA GLY A 130 33.78 37.22 -11.30
C GLY A 130 33.66 38.68 -11.76
N ARG A 131 34.16 39.60 -10.95
CA ARG A 131 34.21 41.02 -11.29
C ARG A 131 35.32 41.26 -12.30
N ASN A 132 35.04 42.05 -13.32
CA ASN A 132 36.07 42.54 -14.24
C ASN A 132 37.04 43.45 -13.51
N ALA A 133 38.29 43.44 -13.95
CA ALA A 133 39.31 44.32 -13.41
C ALA A 133 39.02 45.77 -13.77
N SER A 134 39.47 46.68 -12.91
CA SER A 134 39.61 48.11 -13.22
C SER A 134 41.01 48.56 -12.82
N LEU A 135 41.38 49.79 -13.18
CA LEU A 135 42.70 50.40 -12.92
C LEU A 135 43.21 50.24 -11.47
N LEU A 136 42.31 50.08 -10.50
CA LEU A 136 42.63 49.96 -9.07
C LEU A 136 42.05 48.70 -8.40
N VAL A 137 41.39 47.83 -9.16
CA VAL A 137 40.71 46.65 -8.62
C VAL A 137 41.02 45.46 -9.49
N ASP A 138 41.68 44.47 -8.91
CA ASP A 138 41.93 43.18 -9.55
C ASP A 138 40.61 42.49 -9.90
N PRO A 139 40.55 41.71 -11.00
CA PRO A 139 39.39 40.90 -11.28
C PRO A 139 39.20 39.85 -10.18
N THR A 140 38.01 39.27 -10.10
CA THR A 140 37.78 38.14 -9.19
C THR A 140 37.43 36.89 -9.98
N SER A 141 37.71 35.72 -9.40
CA SER A 141 37.21 34.44 -9.92
C SER A 141 35.69 34.40 -9.91
N GLY A 142 35.11 33.63 -10.84
CA GLY A 142 33.71 33.23 -10.74
C GLY A 142 33.54 32.18 -9.64
N THR A 143 32.35 32.06 -9.08
CA THR A 143 32.04 30.99 -8.11
C THR A 143 31.42 29.79 -8.81
N ASN A 144 31.60 28.60 -8.26
CA ASN A 144 30.96 27.40 -8.78
C ASN A 144 29.43 27.49 -8.63
N GLY A 145 28.71 26.81 -9.51
CA GLY A 145 27.32 26.45 -9.29
C GLY A 145 27.20 25.36 -8.23
N THR A 146 26.05 25.28 -7.56
CA THR A 146 25.78 24.22 -6.57
C THR A 146 25.17 23.01 -7.25
N ASN A 147 25.30 21.84 -6.62
CA ASN A 147 24.70 20.61 -7.14
C ASN A 147 23.17 20.66 -7.04
N GLY A 148 22.50 19.90 -7.91
CA GLY A 148 21.08 19.61 -7.80
C GLY A 148 20.79 18.58 -6.71
N GLY A 149 19.62 18.69 -6.09
CA GLY A 149 19.12 17.73 -5.11
C GLY A 149 18.63 16.44 -5.75
N ASN A 150 18.60 15.34 -5.01
CA ASN A 150 18.06 14.07 -5.49
C ASN A 150 16.52 14.08 -5.47
N GLY A 151 15.91 13.37 -6.41
CA GLY A 151 14.47 13.08 -6.37
C GLY A 151 14.12 12.09 -5.26
N SER A 152 12.95 12.27 -4.65
CA SER A 152 12.47 11.35 -3.61
C SER A 152 11.88 10.08 -4.22
N GLN A 153 11.80 9.02 -3.42
CA GLN A 153 11.07 7.82 -3.78
C GLN A 153 9.56 8.11 -3.92
N GLY A 154 8.89 7.40 -4.84
CA GLY A 154 7.43 7.37 -4.95
C GLY A 154 6.78 6.41 -3.94
N ASP A 155 5.55 6.70 -3.54
CA ASP A 155 4.86 5.90 -2.52
C ASP A 155 4.27 4.60 -3.08
N ASN A 156 3.97 3.63 -2.21
CA ASN A 156 3.30 2.41 -2.64
C ASN A 156 1.84 2.70 -3.05
N GLY A 157 1.32 1.96 -4.04
CA GLY A 157 -0.08 2.07 -4.47
C GLY A 157 -1.05 1.58 -3.40
N TRP A 158 -0.78 0.43 -2.79
CA TRP A 158 -1.57 -0.10 -1.68
C TRP A 158 -0.69 -0.78 -0.63
N SER A 159 -0.82 -0.35 0.63
CA SER A 159 -0.08 -0.95 1.75
C SER A 159 -1.00 -1.82 2.60
N LEU A 160 -0.70 -3.11 2.67
CA LEU A 160 -1.48 -4.12 3.41
C LEU A 160 -0.79 -4.39 4.75
N ASN A 161 -1.24 -3.69 5.80
CA ASN A 161 -0.60 -3.67 7.11
C ASN A 161 -1.46 -4.26 8.23
N THR A 162 -2.63 -4.83 7.91
CA THR A 162 -3.47 -5.55 8.89
C THR A 162 -3.25 -7.06 8.77
N ASN A 163 -2.92 -7.70 9.90
CA ASN A 163 -2.72 -9.15 9.99
C ASN A 163 -4.05 -9.90 9.82
N SER A 164 -3.97 -11.14 9.33
CA SER A 164 -5.14 -12.05 9.25
C SER A 164 -6.32 -11.45 8.45
N ALA A 165 -6.00 -10.67 7.42
CA ALA A 165 -6.95 -9.95 6.60
C ALA A 165 -6.93 -10.47 5.15
N THR A 166 -8.08 -10.35 4.49
CA THR A 166 -8.22 -10.67 3.08
C THR A 166 -8.35 -9.37 2.29
N TYR A 167 -7.54 -9.20 1.27
CA TYR A 167 -7.57 -8.05 0.40
C TYR A 167 -7.85 -8.52 -1.02
N ILE A 168 -8.84 -7.92 -1.66
CA ILE A 168 -9.26 -8.28 -3.00
C ILE A 168 -9.02 -7.07 -3.90
N ASN A 169 -8.14 -7.20 -4.88
CA ASN A 169 -7.97 -6.23 -5.95
C ASN A 169 -8.70 -6.69 -7.20
N SER A 170 -9.76 -5.98 -7.57
CA SER A 170 -10.47 -6.14 -8.85
C SER A 170 -10.32 -4.94 -9.78
N GLY A 171 -9.60 -3.90 -9.34
CA GLY A 171 -9.31 -2.70 -10.11
C GLY A 171 -7.83 -2.59 -10.52
N SER A 172 -7.30 -1.38 -10.47
CA SER A 172 -5.91 -1.08 -10.82
C SER A 172 -5.16 -0.55 -9.60
N VAL A 173 -3.98 -1.11 -9.32
CA VAL A 173 -3.05 -0.61 -8.31
C VAL A 173 -1.74 -0.21 -8.96
N LEU A 174 -1.37 1.06 -8.87
CA LEU A 174 -0.12 1.58 -9.39
C LEU A 174 0.75 2.14 -8.27
N GLY A 175 2.01 1.71 -8.23
CA GLY A 175 3.02 2.37 -7.41
C GLY A 175 3.31 3.78 -7.93
N GLY A 176 3.65 4.69 -7.02
CA GLY A 176 4.04 6.05 -7.35
C GLY A 176 5.39 6.08 -8.08
N THR A 177 5.54 6.94 -9.08
CA THR A 177 6.82 7.08 -9.78
C THR A 177 7.85 7.76 -8.88
N GLY A 178 9.13 7.45 -9.03
CA GLY A 178 10.20 8.21 -8.40
C GLY A 178 10.24 9.65 -8.90
N GLY A 179 10.60 10.59 -8.02
CA GLY A 179 10.82 11.98 -8.39
C GLY A 179 12.07 12.15 -9.25
N ALA A 180 12.09 13.13 -10.16
CA ALA A 180 13.29 13.40 -10.94
C ALA A 180 14.38 14.05 -10.06
N GLY A 181 15.65 13.86 -10.43
CA GLY A 181 16.75 14.62 -9.84
C GLY A 181 16.72 16.09 -10.28
N GLY A 182 17.13 17.00 -9.41
CA GLY A 182 17.28 18.42 -9.72
C GLY A 182 18.48 18.68 -10.61
N SER A 183 18.42 19.68 -11.49
CA SER A 183 19.57 20.08 -12.30
C SER A 183 20.68 20.69 -11.43
N GLY A 184 21.95 20.50 -11.80
CA GLY A 184 23.05 21.25 -11.24
C GLY A 184 23.02 22.72 -11.68
N GLY A 185 23.55 23.61 -10.85
CA GLY A 185 23.64 25.04 -11.15
C GLY A 185 24.85 25.35 -12.02
N ASP A 186 24.75 26.34 -12.91
CA ASP A 186 25.85 26.75 -13.78
C ASP A 186 27.00 27.42 -12.97
N GLY A 187 28.24 27.27 -13.40
CA GLY A 187 29.40 27.99 -12.86
C GLY A 187 29.43 29.44 -13.33
N GLY A 188 29.94 30.34 -12.49
CA GLY A 188 30.10 31.75 -12.84
C GLY A 188 31.36 32.00 -13.67
N ASP A 189 31.30 32.95 -14.60
CA ASP A 189 32.44 33.30 -15.46
C ASP A 189 33.59 33.93 -14.68
N ALA A 190 34.83 33.83 -15.17
CA ALA A 190 35.95 34.55 -14.59
C ALA A 190 35.91 36.05 -14.94
N GLY A 191 36.32 36.91 -14.00
CA GLY A 191 36.49 38.34 -14.25
C GLY A 191 37.54 38.64 -15.33
N ARG A 192 37.23 39.59 -16.24
CA ARG A 192 38.09 39.98 -17.36
C ARG A 192 38.89 41.25 -17.05
N TRP A 193 40.13 41.31 -17.50
CA TRP A 193 40.92 42.56 -17.52
C TRP A 193 40.47 43.47 -18.67
N ASP A 194 40.26 44.75 -18.37
CA ASP A 194 40.08 45.77 -19.41
C ASP A 194 41.39 45.94 -20.21
N THR A 195 41.26 46.14 -21.51
CA THR A 195 42.24 45.82 -22.55
C THR A 195 43.55 46.62 -22.54
N TRP A 196 43.78 47.53 -21.59
CA TRP A 196 44.78 48.58 -21.76
C TRP A 196 46.09 48.44 -20.95
N GLU A 197 46.12 47.74 -19.81
CA GLU A 197 47.33 47.65 -18.95
C GLU A 197 48.06 46.29 -19.02
N TRP A 198 48.19 45.77 -20.23
CA TRP A 198 48.57 44.38 -20.49
C TRP A 198 50.06 44.00 -20.30
N ARG A 199 50.97 44.93 -19.94
CA ARG A 199 52.40 44.69 -20.19
C ARG A 199 53.25 44.16 -19.04
N ASN A 200 52.90 44.27 -17.76
CA ASN A 200 53.86 43.92 -16.68
C ASN A 200 53.29 43.30 -15.40
N VAL A 201 52.00 42.97 -15.31
CA VAL A 201 51.45 42.33 -14.10
C VAL A 201 51.62 40.81 -14.20
N THR A 202 52.39 40.24 -13.26
CA THR A 202 52.51 38.80 -13.05
C THR A 202 51.11 38.24 -12.81
N ARG A 203 50.57 37.57 -13.82
CA ARG A 203 49.18 37.08 -13.86
C ARG A 203 48.84 36.27 -12.62
N THR A 204 48.02 36.80 -11.74
CA THR A 204 47.21 35.98 -10.84
C THR A 204 46.21 35.20 -11.71
N ASN A 205 46.21 33.88 -11.59
CA ASN A 205 45.31 33.00 -12.34
C ASN A 205 43.90 33.13 -11.77
N TYR A 206 43.04 33.92 -12.42
CA TYR A 206 41.61 33.96 -12.09
C TYR A 206 40.91 32.82 -12.82
N GLU A 207 40.15 32.06 -12.05
CA GLU A 207 39.51 30.84 -12.51
C GLU A 207 37.99 31.06 -12.62
N PRO A 208 37.33 30.49 -13.63
CA PRO A 208 35.88 30.46 -13.69
C PRO A 208 35.37 29.44 -12.67
N GLY A 209 34.10 29.58 -12.33
CA GLY A 209 33.37 28.57 -11.59
C GLY A 209 33.12 27.33 -12.43
N ASN A 210 33.17 26.17 -11.79
CA ASN A 210 32.66 24.92 -12.35
C ASN A 210 31.12 24.90 -12.29
N GLY A 211 30.50 24.16 -13.21
CA GLY A 211 29.10 23.77 -13.07
C GLY A 211 28.93 22.78 -11.92
N GLY A 212 27.79 22.85 -11.24
CA GLY A 212 27.38 21.88 -10.23
C GLY A 212 26.85 20.60 -10.87
N ASP A 213 27.00 19.46 -10.20
CA ASP A 213 26.48 18.18 -10.68
C ASP A 213 24.94 18.11 -10.60
N GLY A 214 24.32 17.34 -11.48
CA GLY A 214 22.90 17.02 -11.41
C GLY A 214 22.58 16.04 -10.28
N GLY A 215 21.39 16.16 -9.71
CA GLY A 215 20.88 15.22 -8.72
C GLY A 215 20.42 13.91 -9.33
N ASN A 216 20.40 12.85 -8.53
CA ASN A 216 19.93 11.54 -8.97
C ASN A 216 18.40 11.46 -8.99
N GLY A 217 17.85 10.63 -9.88
CA GLY A 217 16.43 10.28 -9.87
C GLY A 217 16.06 9.40 -8.67
N GLY A 218 14.84 9.55 -8.17
CA GLY A 218 14.28 8.75 -7.09
C GLY A 218 13.79 7.38 -7.56
N HIS A 219 13.54 6.48 -6.61
CA HIS A 219 13.03 5.13 -6.88
C HIS A 219 11.51 5.12 -7.08
N GLY A 220 11.01 4.18 -7.87
CA GLY A 220 9.57 3.90 -7.94
C GLY A 220 9.04 3.23 -6.66
N GLY A 221 7.81 3.55 -6.28
CA GLY A 221 7.08 2.87 -5.21
C GLY A 221 6.50 1.54 -5.67
N ASN A 222 6.20 0.63 -4.74
CA ASN A 222 5.64 -0.67 -5.11
C ASN A 222 4.17 -0.54 -5.52
N GLY A 223 3.67 -1.44 -6.37
CA GLY A 223 2.23 -1.53 -6.62
C GLY A 223 1.50 -1.88 -5.32
N VAL A 224 1.80 -3.06 -4.77
CA VAL A 224 1.30 -3.51 -3.47
C VAL A 224 2.46 -3.80 -2.53
N SER A 225 2.35 -3.40 -1.26
CA SER A 225 3.30 -3.72 -0.20
C SER A 225 2.60 -4.49 0.92
N ILE A 226 2.94 -5.76 1.10
CA ILE A 226 2.39 -6.65 2.12
C ILE A 226 3.38 -6.79 3.27
N THR A 227 3.16 -6.03 4.34
CA THR A 227 4.04 -6.06 5.53
C THR A 227 3.43 -6.86 6.68
N ALA A 228 2.11 -7.02 6.70
CA ALA A 228 1.40 -7.84 7.67
C ALA A 228 1.50 -9.34 7.38
N SER A 229 1.35 -10.15 8.43
CA SER A 229 1.37 -11.62 8.36
C SER A 229 -0.04 -12.21 8.26
N ASN A 230 -0.14 -13.44 7.77
CA ASN A 230 -1.41 -14.15 7.54
C ASN A 230 -2.35 -13.37 6.61
N VAL A 231 -1.79 -12.69 5.61
CA VAL A 231 -2.56 -11.91 4.64
C VAL A 231 -2.93 -12.79 3.46
N THR A 232 -4.19 -12.77 3.06
CA THR A 232 -4.61 -13.30 1.75
C THR A 232 -4.85 -12.14 0.79
N PHE A 233 -4.04 -12.02 -0.25
CA PHE A 233 -4.21 -11.04 -1.31
C PHE A 233 -4.70 -11.72 -2.59
N VAL A 234 -5.92 -11.38 -3.02
CA VAL A 234 -6.54 -11.90 -4.24
C VAL A 234 -6.49 -10.82 -5.31
N ASN A 235 -5.72 -11.04 -6.38
CA ASN A 235 -5.64 -10.12 -7.50
C ASN A 235 -6.42 -10.66 -8.71
N THR A 236 -7.54 -10.02 -9.05
CA THR A 236 -8.25 -10.22 -10.32
C THR A 236 -8.06 -9.05 -11.29
N GLY A 237 -7.48 -7.94 -10.82
CA GLY A 237 -7.22 -6.73 -11.61
C GLY A 237 -5.76 -6.60 -12.09
N THR A 238 -5.28 -5.36 -12.15
CA THR A 238 -3.89 -5.04 -12.53
C THR A 238 -3.12 -4.49 -11.33
N VAL A 239 -1.88 -4.94 -11.16
CA VAL A 239 -0.92 -4.39 -10.20
C VAL A 239 0.38 -4.04 -10.94
N THR A 240 0.84 -2.80 -10.82
CA THR A 240 2.06 -2.31 -11.46
C THR A 240 2.91 -1.52 -10.48
N GLY A 241 4.20 -1.85 -10.39
CA GLY A 241 5.18 -1.03 -9.67
C GLY A 241 5.38 0.33 -10.34
N GLY A 242 5.73 1.35 -9.56
CA GLY A 242 6.00 2.70 -10.06
C GLY A 242 7.33 2.76 -10.81
N ASN A 243 7.43 3.64 -11.81
CA ASN A 243 8.66 3.81 -12.57
C ASN A 243 9.72 4.59 -11.77
N ALA A 244 10.99 4.42 -12.13
CA ALA A 244 12.07 5.22 -11.57
C ALA A 244 12.02 6.68 -12.07
N GLY A 245 12.55 7.60 -11.26
CA GLY A 245 12.70 9.01 -11.61
C GLY A 245 13.85 9.24 -12.59
N ALA A 246 13.75 10.30 -13.39
CA ALA A 246 14.82 10.71 -14.30
C ALA A 246 16.01 11.34 -13.56
N ALA A 247 17.19 11.29 -14.17
CA ALA A 247 18.36 12.03 -13.70
C ALA A 247 18.16 13.55 -13.85
N GLY A 248 18.77 14.32 -12.95
CA GLY A 248 18.98 15.76 -13.14
C GLY A 248 20.15 16.01 -14.10
N ALA A 249 20.06 17.06 -14.92
CA ALA A 249 21.17 17.49 -15.77
C ALA A 249 22.31 18.11 -14.95
N GLY A 250 23.56 18.02 -15.41
CA GLY A 250 24.66 18.79 -14.84
C GLY A 250 24.58 20.27 -15.24
N GLY A 251 25.12 21.15 -14.41
CA GLY A 251 25.27 22.58 -14.71
C GLY A 251 26.43 22.84 -15.65
N VAL A 252 26.39 23.95 -16.39
CA VAL A 252 27.44 24.32 -17.36
C VAL A 252 28.58 25.05 -16.67
N ALA A 253 29.82 24.85 -17.09
CA ALA A 253 30.98 25.59 -16.61
C ALA A 253 30.89 27.09 -16.94
N GLY A 254 31.47 27.92 -16.07
CA GLY A 254 31.74 29.31 -16.39
C GLY A 254 32.86 29.46 -17.42
N GLU A 255 32.77 30.51 -18.23
CA GLU A 255 33.74 30.83 -19.28
C GLU A 255 34.96 31.59 -18.74
N LYS A 256 36.13 31.37 -19.37
CA LYS A 256 37.30 32.25 -19.21
C LYS A 256 37.37 33.29 -20.34
N PRO A 257 37.93 34.48 -20.08
CA PRO A 257 38.32 35.39 -21.15
C PRO A 257 39.40 34.72 -22.04
N ALA A 258 39.33 35.00 -23.34
CA ALA A 258 39.95 34.28 -24.49
C ALA A 258 41.48 34.01 -24.48
N ILE A 259 42.22 34.33 -23.41
CA ILE A 259 43.70 34.25 -23.37
C ILE A 259 44.21 33.23 -22.31
N ALA A 260 43.32 32.57 -21.56
CA ALA A 260 43.67 31.54 -20.59
C ALA A 260 43.27 30.12 -21.06
N THR A 261 44.06 29.12 -20.67
CA THR A 261 44.19 27.86 -21.40
C THR A 261 43.08 26.81 -21.18
N LEU A 262 42.21 26.92 -20.16
CA LEU A 262 41.09 25.98 -19.95
C LEU A 262 39.89 26.66 -19.24
N PRO A 263 38.64 26.47 -19.72
CA PRO A 263 37.41 26.90 -19.05
C PRO A 263 37.18 26.11 -17.75
N GLY A 264 36.12 26.45 -17.01
CA GLY A 264 35.68 25.65 -15.87
C GLY A 264 35.27 24.24 -16.35
N LYS A 265 35.04 23.34 -15.40
CA LYS A 265 34.51 22.02 -15.70
C LYS A 265 32.98 22.03 -15.61
N ASP A 266 32.32 21.46 -16.62
CA ASP A 266 30.88 21.19 -16.55
C ASP A 266 30.57 20.22 -15.39
N GLY A 267 29.41 20.39 -14.80
CA GLY A 267 28.85 19.42 -13.88
C GLY A 267 28.47 18.14 -14.60
N ASN A 268 28.63 17.01 -13.92
CA ASN A 268 28.17 15.73 -14.45
C ASN A 268 26.64 15.65 -14.31
N PRO A 269 25.91 15.08 -15.28
CA PRO A 269 24.54 14.66 -15.06
C PRO A 269 24.45 13.70 -13.87
N GLY A 270 23.33 13.76 -13.15
CA GLY A 270 23.01 12.77 -12.13
C GLY A 270 22.77 11.40 -12.75
N SER A 271 22.67 10.39 -11.89
CA SER A 271 22.22 9.06 -12.31
C SER A 271 20.70 9.00 -12.34
N PRO A 272 20.08 8.34 -13.33
CA PRO A 272 18.66 8.07 -13.27
C PRO A 272 18.36 7.24 -12.02
N GLY A 273 17.10 7.27 -11.57
CA GLY A 273 16.63 6.36 -10.55
C GLY A 273 16.94 4.94 -11.03
N ILE A 274 17.75 4.25 -10.25
CA ILE A 274 18.34 2.97 -10.66
C ILE A 274 17.30 1.85 -10.73
N GLU A 275 16.13 2.01 -10.10
CA GLU A 275 15.13 0.95 -10.01
C GLU A 275 13.69 1.51 -9.95
N GLY A 276 12.81 0.95 -10.77
CA GLY A 276 11.36 1.01 -10.52
C GLY A 276 10.96 0.22 -9.27
N GLY A 277 9.71 0.32 -8.86
CA GLY A 277 9.16 -0.45 -7.74
C GLY A 277 8.79 -1.89 -8.12
N TYR A 278 8.65 -2.75 -7.12
CA TYR A 278 8.09 -4.09 -7.32
C TYR A 278 6.61 -3.99 -7.70
N GLY A 279 6.10 -4.97 -8.45
CA GLY A 279 4.64 -5.11 -8.60
C GLY A 279 4.01 -5.38 -7.23
N ILE A 280 4.47 -6.45 -6.58
CA ILE A 280 4.14 -6.78 -5.20
C ILE A 280 5.43 -7.00 -4.39
N TYR A 281 5.59 -6.26 -3.30
CA TYR A 281 6.63 -6.49 -2.31
C TYR A 281 6.01 -7.17 -1.07
N VAL A 282 6.58 -8.28 -0.62
CA VAL A 282 6.11 -9.05 0.54
C VAL A 282 7.23 -9.09 1.57
N SER A 283 6.94 -8.68 2.80
CA SER A 283 7.84 -8.84 3.95
C SER A 283 7.18 -9.54 5.15
N GLY A 284 5.86 -9.73 5.10
CA GLY A 284 5.08 -10.42 6.13
C GLY A 284 5.02 -11.95 5.93
N ASN A 285 4.87 -12.69 7.04
CA ASN A 285 4.88 -14.16 7.03
C ASN A 285 3.51 -14.75 6.67
N ASN A 286 3.50 -15.99 6.18
CA ASN A 286 2.28 -16.72 5.84
C ASN A 286 1.35 -15.92 4.90
N SER A 287 1.95 -15.24 3.92
CA SER A 287 1.18 -14.45 2.95
C SER A 287 0.74 -15.33 1.79
N ASP A 288 -0.55 -15.33 1.51
CA ASP A 288 -1.16 -16.04 0.38
C ASP A 288 -1.50 -15.03 -0.73
N ILE A 289 -0.77 -15.09 -1.84
CA ILE A 289 -1.10 -14.31 -3.05
C ILE A 289 -1.82 -15.23 -4.03
N ILE A 290 -3.07 -14.90 -4.34
CA ILE A 290 -3.89 -15.59 -5.34
C ILE A 290 -4.02 -14.68 -6.56
N ASN A 291 -3.39 -15.04 -7.67
CA ASN A 291 -3.40 -14.23 -8.87
C ASN A 291 -4.31 -14.83 -9.96
N VAL A 292 -5.18 -13.99 -10.49
CA VAL A 292 -6.06 -14.21 -11.65
C VAL A 292 -5.83 -13.11 -12.69
N GLY A 293 -5.22 -11.98 -12.31
CA GLY A 293 -5.00 -10.82 -13.17
C GLY A 293 -3.54 -10.60 -13.57
N ILE A 294 -3.21 -9.33 -13.84
CA ILE A 294 -1.90 -8.89 -14.33
C ILE A 294 -1.06 -8.33 -13.18
N ILE A 295 0.20 -8.75 -13.08
CA ILE A 295 1.18 -8.16 -12.17
C ILE A 295 2.45 -7.82 -12.96
N SER A 296 2.95 -6.58 -12.84
CA SER A 296 4.22 -6.16 -13.45
C SER A 296 5.04 -5.30 -12.48
N ALA A 297 6.36 -5.33 -12.59
CA ALA A 297 7.20 -4.35 -11.91
C ALA A 297 7.16 -2.99 -12.62
N GLY A 298 7.70 -1.98 -11.97
CA GLY A 298 7.99 -0.69 -12.58
C GLY A 298 9.18 -0.76 -13.53
N GLN A 299 9.30 0.27 -14.37
CA GLN A 299 10.37 0.41 -15.34
C GLN A 299 11.38 1.48 -14.92
N ASP A 300 12.60 1.40 -15.44
CA ASP A 300 13.54 2.52 -15.41
C ASP A 300 13.15 3.60 -16.43
N SER A 301 13.95 4.67 -16.46
CA SER A 301 13.80 5.77 -17.41
C SER A 301 14.00 5.37 -18.89
N SER A 302 14.54 4.18 -19.17
CA SER A 302 14.71 3.62 -20.51
C SER A 302 13.59 2.64 -20.90
N GLY A 303 12.60 2.43 -20.02
CA GLY A 303 11.50 1.49 -20.23
C GLY A 303 11.85 0.04 -19.93
N ASN A 304 13.04 -0.26 -19.39
CA ASN A 304 13.41 -1.61 -19.01
C ASN A 304 12.81 -1.96 -17.66
N VAL A 305 12.37 -3.22 -17.51
CA VAL A 305 11.92 -3.74 -16.22
C VAL A 305 13.15 -4.02 -15.35
N THR A 306 13.36 -3.25 -14.29
CA THR A 306 14.55 -3.35 -13.44
C THR A 306 14.35 -4.14 -12.15
N LYS A 307 13.10 -4.46 -11.81
CA LYS A 307 12.74 -5.20 -10.59
C LYS A 307 11.90 -6.42 -10.88
N GLU A 308 11.82 -7.29 -9.88
CA GLU A 308 10.89 -8.41 -9.87
C GLU A 308 9.43 -7.94 -9.82
N SER A 309 8.56 -8.67 -10.51
CA SER A 309 7.11 -8.42 -10.43
C SER A 309 6.56 -8.77 -9.06
N ILE A 310 7.10 -9.80 -8.42
CA ILE A 310 6.79 -10.15 -7.04
C ILE A 310 8.10 -10.47 -6.32
N TRP A 311 8.33 -9.83 -5.18
CA TRP A 311 9.51 -10.07 -4.35
C TRP A 311 9.11 -10.44 -2.94
N TYR A 312 9.61 -11.58 -2.45
CA TYR A 312 9.51 -12.00 -1.05
C TYR A 312 10.81 -11.66 -0.33
N GLY A 313 10.75 -10.69 0.57
CA GLY A 313 11.87 -10.20 1.37
C GLY A 313 12.43 -11.24 2.34
N ASN A 314 13.60 -10.95 2.88
CA ASN A 314 14.37 -11.83 3.78
C ASN A 314 13.68 -12.16 5.12
N SER A 315 12.71 -11.35 5.53
CA SER A 315 11.88 -11.54 6.71
C SER A 315 10.68 -12.43 6.46
N THR A 316 10.34 -12.66 5.19
CA THR A 316 9.18 -13.46 4.78
C THR A 316 9.44 -14.93 5.04
N SER A 317 8.38 -15.66 5.37
CA SER A 317 8.41 -17.11 5.46
C SER A 317 7.05 -17.73 5.17
N ASN A 318 7.07 -19.02 4.83
CA ASN A 318 5.88 -19.86 4.72
C ASN A 318 4.78 -19.29 3.80
N SER A 319 5.19 -18.59 2.73
CA SER A 319 4.25 -17.88 1.87
C SER A 319 3.84 -18.71 0.66
N ARG A 320 2.68 -18.38 0.09
CA ARG A 320 2.11 -19.09 -1.04
C ARG A 320 1.84 -18.13 -2.19
N LEU A 321 2.19 -18.55 -3.40
CA LEU A 321 1.72 -17.95 -4.64
C LEU A 321 0.83 -18.96 -5.36
N GLU A 322 -0.45 -18.65 -5.51
CA GLU A 322 -1.39 -19.43 -6.29
C GLU A 322 -1.66 -18.76 -7.64
N LEU A 323 -1.36 -19.45 -8.72
CA LEU A 323 -1.67 -19.03 -10.08
C LEU A 323 -2.98 -19.69 -10.53
N ARG A 324 -3.98 -18.88 -10.88
CA ARG A 324 -5.27 -19.34 -11.45
C ARG A 324 -5.37 -18.98 -12.93
N ALA A 325 -6.38 -19.52 -13.61
CA ALA A 325 -6.69 -19.14 -14.99
C ALA A 325 -6.79 -17.61 -15.12
N GLY A 326 -6.11 -17.03 -16.12
CA GLY A 326 -6.00 -15.58 -16.29
C GLY A 326 -4.74 -14.93 -15.71
N SER A 327 -4.01 -15.63 -14.82
CA SER A 327 -2.74 -15.13 -14.27
C SER A 327 -1.73 -14.73 -15.37
N ASP A 328 -1.33 -13.47 -15.37
CA ASP A 328 -0.22 -12.96 -16.17
C ASP A 328 0.76 -12.15 -15.31
N ILE A 329 1.93 -12.72 -15.03
CA ILE A 329 2.99 -12.03 -14.29
C ILE A 329 4.10 -11.64 -15.28
N LYS A 330 4.30 -10.35 -15.48
CA LYS A 330 5.25 -9.79 -16.45
C LYS A 330 6.62 -9.52 -15.81
N GLY A 331 7.34 -10.60 -15.51
CA GLY A 331 8.68 -10.55 -14.97
C GLY A 331 8.98 -11.70 -14.01
N ILE A 332 10.06 -11.54 -13.26
CA ILE A 332 10.54 -12.53 -12.28
C ILE A 332 9.68 -12.46 -11.01
N VAL A 333 9.41 -13.62 -10.42
CA VAL A 333 8.91 -13.81 -9.06
C VAL A 333 10.06 -14.39 -8.24
N ASN A 334 10.47 -13.71 -7.17
CA ASN A 334 11.65 -14.10 -6.42
C ASN A 334 11.35 -14.30 -4.92
N ALA A 335 11.49 -15.56 -4.49
CA ALA A 335 11.39 -16.00 -3.11
C ALA A 335 12.72 -16.58 -2.58
N LYS A 336 13.85 -16.39 -3.26
CA LYS A 336 15.16 -16.98 -2.88
C LYS A 336 15.60 -16.58 -1.46
N LEU A 337 15.23 -15.39 -1.02
CA LEU A 337 15.58 -14.90 0.32
C LEU A 337 14.52 -15.23 1.38
N SER A 338 13.33 -15.68 0.97
CA SER A 338 12.27 -16.08 1.88
C SER A 338 12.66 -17.37 2.61
N LYS A 339 12.25 -17.50 3.86
CA LYS A 339 12.54 -18.64 4.73
C LYS A 339 11.36 -19.64 4.75
N GLY A 340 11.58 -20.81 5.34
CA GLY A 340 10.50 -21.80 5.53
C GLY A 340 10.01 -22.41 4.22
N ILE A 341 8.72 -22.77 4.17
CA ILE A 341 8.11 -23.47 3.04
C ILE A 341 7.39 -22.46 2.14
N ASN A 342 8.00 -22.11 1.01
CA ASN A 342 7.38 -21.25 0.02
C ASN A 342 6.73 -22.11 -1.06
N ILE A 343 5.40 -22.00 -1.18
CA ILE A 343 4.59 -22.85 -2.05
C ILE A 343 4.25 -22.10 -3.34
N LEU A 344 4.60 -22.68 -4.49
CA LEU A 344 4.02 -22.32 -5.77
C LEU A 344 2.86 -23.27 -6.08
N ALA A 345 1.63 -22.75 -6.08
CA ALA A 345 0.41 -23.50 -6.28
C ALA A 345 -0.22 -23.19 -7.65
N LEU A 346 -0.78 -24.21 -8.28
CA LEU A 346 -1.63 -24.07 -9.46
C LEU A 346 -3.08 -24.29 -9.03
N GLY A 347 -3.86 -23.21 -9.00
CA GLY A 347 -5.23 -23.24 -8.52
C GLY A 347 -6.27 -23.53 -9.61
N ALA A 348 -7.43 -24.02 -9.20
CA ALA A 348 -8.64 -23.96 -10.00
C ALA A 348 -9.36 -22.63 -9.72
N GLY A 349 -9.56 -21.78 -10.73
CA GLY A 349 -10.46 -20.63 -10.61
C GLY A 349 -11.82 -20.98 -11.21
N ASP A 350 -12.93 -20.71 -10.53
CA ASP A 350 -14.32 -20.83 -11.03
C ASP A 350 -14.62 -22.05 -11.95
N GLY A 351 -14.01 -23.21 -11.70
CA GLY A 351 -14.14 -24.42 -12.52
C GLY A 351 -13.23 -24.50 -13.76
N ASN A 352 -12.49 -23.45 -14.08
CA ASN A 352 -11.44 -23.41 -15.10
C ASN A 352 -10.05 -23.51 -14.45
N TYR A 353 -9.42 -24.67 -14.58
CA TYR A 353 -8.02 -24.84 -14.21
C TYR A 353 -7.13 -23.93 -15.07
N GLN A 354 -5.98 -23.51 -14.53
CA GLN A 354 -4.88 -23.18 -15.43
C GLN A 354 -4.62 -24.42 -16.29
N GLY A 355 -5.00 -24.37 -17.57
CA GLY A 355 -5.03 -25.55 -18.44
C GLY A 355 -3.66 -26.21 -18.62
N SER A 356 -2.59 -25.44 -18.46
CA SER A 356 -1.20 -25.90 -18.49
C SER A 356 -0.29 -24.89 -17.81
N PHE A 357 0.72 -25.38 -17.08
CA PHE A 357 1.82 -24.57 -16.56
C PHE A 357 3.13 -25.09 -17.15
N ASP A 358 3.92 -24.19 -17.72
CA ASP A 358 5.24 -24.52 -18.25
C ASP A 358 6.25 -24.63 -17.10
N VAL A 359 6.57 -25.87 -16.73
CA VAL A 359 7.51 -26.17 -15.64
C VAL A 359 8.91 -25.64 -15.90
N THR A 360 9.29 -25.35 -17.14
CA THR A 360 10.59 -24.72 -17.45
C THR A 360 10.68 -23.29 -16.91
N GLN A 361 9.55 -22.68 -16.53
CA GLN A 361 9.52 -21.38 -15.86
C GLN A 361 9.96 -21.46 -14.39
N ILE A 362 9.99 -22.64 -13.78
CA ILE A 362 10.54 -22.83 -12.44
C ILE A 362 12.05 -22.58 -12.52
N ASN A 363 12.61 -21.86 -11.55
CA ASN A 363 14.02 -21.43 -11.51
C ASN A 363 14.48 -20.46 -12.61
N ASN A 364 13.63 -20.15 -13.60
CA ASN A 364 13.87 -19.08 -14.57
C ASN A 364 13.03 -17.83 -14.25
N LYS A 365 11.73 -18.03 -14.03
CA LYS A 365 10.76 -16.98 -13.71
C LYS A 365 10.32 -17.05 -12.24
N TYR A 366 10.05 -18.24 -11.72
CA TYR A 366 9.62 -18.45 -10.33
C TYR A 366 10.79 -19.02 -9.52
N LEU A 367 11.46 -18.15 -8.77
CA LEU A 367 12.72 -18.45 -8.10
C LEU A 367 12.49 -18.70 -6.61
N GLY A 368 13.12 -19.73 -6.03
CA GLY A 368 13.18 -19.93 -4.58
C GLY A 368 11.95 -20.58 -3.92
N PHE A 369 10.98 -21.05 -4.71
CA PHE A 369 9.91 -21.91 -4.20
C PHE A 369 10.45 -23.33 -3.98
N ASN A 370 10.17 -23.89 -2.79
CA ASN A 370 10.67 -25.20 -2.36
C ASN A 370 9.55 -26.21 -2.11
N ALA A 371 8.30 -25.82 -2.35
CA ALA A 371 7.15 -26.71 -2.38
C ALA A 371 6.23 -26.33 -3.55
N PHE A 372 5.56 -27.33 -4.12
CA PHE A 372 4.69 -27.17 -5.28
C PHE A 372 3.38 -27.91 -5.03
N SER A 373 2.26 -27.29 -5.39
CA SER A 373 0.94 -27.92 -5.28
C SER A 373 0.06 -27.63 -6.50
N LYS A 374 -0.93 -28.51 -6.71
CA LYS A 374 -1.97 -28.40 -7.74
C LYS A 374 -3.29 -28.85 -7.13
#